data_AF-A0A2X2XRD4-F1
#
_entry.id   AF-A0A2X2XRD4-F1
#
_cell.length_a   1.000
_cell.length_b   1.000
_cell.length_c   1.000
_cell.angle_alpha   90.00
_cell.angle_beta   90.00
_cell.angle_gamma   90.00
#
_symmetry.space_group_name_H-M   'P 1'
#
loop_
_entity.id
_entity.type
_entity.pdbx_description
1 polymer ?
#
loop_
_entity_poly.entity_id
_entity_poly.type
_entity_poly.pdbx_seq_one_letter_code
_entity_poly.pdbx_strand_id
1 'polypeptide(L)'
;MPVEQYPDLAPPNVRITANYPGASAQTLENTVTQVIEQNMTGLDNLMYMSSQSSGTGQATVTLSFVAGTDPDEAVQQVQNQLQSAMRKLPQAVQNQGVTVRKTGDTNILTIAFVSTDGSMDKQDIADYVASNIRTRSAA
;
A
#
# COMPACT_ATOMS: atom_id res chain seq x y z
N MET A 1 -0.15 -10.39 32.77
CA MET A 1 0.83 -9.73 31.87
C MET A 1 1.06 -10.66 30.70
N PRO A 2 0.80 -10.25 29.44
CA PRO A 2 1.14 -11.08 28.29
C PRO A 2 2.66 -11.08 28.12
N VAL A 3 3.23 -12.26 27.90
CA VAL A 3 4.64 -12.43 27.56
C VAL A 3 4.69 -12.49 26.04
N GLU A 4 5.10 -11.40 25.38
CA GLU A 4 5.46 -11.44 23.96
C GLU A 4 6.77 -12.23 23.84
N GLN A 5 6.70 -13.48 23.38
CA GLN A 5 7.85 -14.41 23.37
C GLN A 5 8.80 -14.19 22.19
N TYR A 6 8.52 -13.23 21.32
CA TYR A 6 9.44 -12.77 20.27
C TYR A 6 9.22 -11.26 20.10
N PRO A 7 10.16 -10.39 20.49
CA PRO A 7 10.10 -9.00 20.04
C PRO A 7 10.10 -9.03 18.50
N ASP A 8 9.25 -8.22 17.87
CA ASP A 8 9.03 -8.24 16.43
C ASP A 8 10.36 -8.02 15.68
N LEU A 9 11.00 -9.13 15.30
CA LEU A 9 12.29 -9.20 14.62
C LEU A 9 12.11 -9.15 13.09
N ALA A 10 10.88 -8.97 12.62
CA ALA A 10 10.58 -8.85 11.21
C ALA A 10 11.13 -7.50 10.68
N PRO A 11 11.82 -7.50 9.53
CA PRO A 11 12.27 -6.25 8.92
C PRO A 11 11.05 -5.39 8.55
N PRO A 12 11.08 -4.07 8.81
CA PRO A 12 9.97 -3.20 8.45
C PRO A 12 9.91 -3.07 6.93
N ASN A 13 8.70 -3.14 6.41
CA ASN A 13 8.44 -3.07 4.99
C ASN A 13 7.56 -1.87 4.69
N VAL A 14 7.86 -1.13 3.62
CA VAL A 14 7.02 -0.04 3.12
C VAL A 14 6.58 -0.39 1.71
N ARG A 15 5.28 -0.31 1.45
CA ARG A 15 4.67 -0.64 0.17
C ARG A 15 4.05 0.59 -0.47
N ILE A 16 4.41 0.78 -1.73
CA ILE A 16 3.83 1.76 -2.63
C ILE A 16 2.85 1.03 -3.55
N THR A 17 1.64 1.54 -3.70
CA THR A 17 0.65 1.01 -4.64
C THR A 17 0.14 2.12 -5.54
N ALA A 18 0.16 1.85 -6.85
CA ALA A 18 -0.33 2.75 -7.89
C ALA A 18 -1.26 1.98 -8.84
N ASN A 19 -2.32 2.65 -9.27
CA ASN A 19 -3.30 2.06 -10.19
C ASN A 19 -3.30 2.86 -11.51
N TYR A 20 -3.21 2.14 -12.63
CA TYR A 20 -3.36 2.65 -13.99
C TYR A 20 -4.38 1.79 -14.75
N PRO A 21 -5.69 2.04 -14.56
CA PRO A 21 -6.74 1.25 -15.21
C PRO A 21 -6.60 1.23 -16.73
N GLY A 22 -6.71 0.04 -17.32
CA GLY A 22 -6.62 -0.16 -18.77
C GLY A 22 -5.19 -0.22 -19.34
N ALA A 23 -4.15 -0.02 -18.52
CA ALA A 23 -2.78 -0.22 -18.96
C ALA A 23 -2.42 -1.71 -19.02
N SER A 24 -1.65 -2.10 -20.04
CA SER A 24 -1.02 -3.42 -20.07
C SER A 24 0.06 -3.53 -18.99
N ALA A 25 0.41 -4.76 -18.58
CA ALA A 25 1.50 -4.98 -17.61
C ALA A 25 2.83 -4.33 -18.07
N GLN A 26 3.15 -4.39 -19.37
CA GLN A 26 4.36 -3.76 -19.91
C GLN A 26 4.30 -2.23 -19.88
N THR A 27 3.14 -1.65 -20.20
CA THR A 27 2.94 -0.20 -20.12
C THR A 27 3.09 0.27 -18.68
N LEU A 28 2.47 -0.46 -17.76
CA LEU A 28 2.53 -0.17 -16.33
C LEU A 28 3.97 -0.24 -15.81
N GLU A 29 4.71 -1.28 -16.19
CA GLU A 29 6.11 -1.47 -15.84
C GLU A 29 6.97 -0.26 -16.28
N ASN A 30 6.88 0.11 -17.56
CA ASN A 30 7.73 1.13 -18.15
C ASN A 30 7.39 2.56 -17.70
N THR A 31 6.11 2.82 -17.38
CA THR A 31 5.63 4.20 -17.15
C THR A 31 5.33 4.51 -15.68
N VAL A 32 5.22 3.48 -14.83
CA VAL A 32 4.87 3.64 -13.42
C VAL A 32 5.92 2.98 -12.54
N THR A 33 6.09 1.67 -12.67
CA THR A 33 6.93 0.87 -11.77
C THR A 33 8.39 1.33 -11.83
N GLN A 34 9.00 1.33 -13.02
CA GLN A 34 10.38 1.81 -13.19
C GLN A 34 10.57 3.26 -12.78
N VAL A 35 9.58 4.12 -13.01
CA VAL A 35 9.63 5.52 -12.58
C VAL A 35 9.68 5.63 -11.07
N ILE A 36 8.85 4.87 -10.35
CA ILE A 36 8.89 4.83 -8.88
C ILE A 36 10.26 4.32 -8.42
N GLU A 37 10.70 3.17 -8.92
CA GLU A 37 11.97 2.52 -8.54
C GLU A 37 13.17 3.45 -8.72
N GLN A 38 13.29 4.10 -9.87
CA GLN A 38 14.42 4.99 -10.17
C GLN A 38 14.49 6.22 -9.26
N ASN A 39 13.37 6.61 -8.62
CA ASN A 39 13.37 7.69 -7.65
C ASN A 39 13.55 7.20 -6.20
N MET A 40 13.44 5.89 -5.92
CA MET A 40 13.64 5.31 -4.58
C MET A 40 15.14 5.17 -4.25
N THR A 41 15.85 6.30 -4.24
CA THR A 41 17.30 6.37 -4.01
C THR A 41 17.62 7.13 -2.73
N GLY A 42 18.76 6.83 -2.11
CA GLY A 42 19.19 7.50 -0.88
C GLY A 42 18.28 7.25 0.32
N LEU A 43 17.65 6.07 0.36
CA LEU A 43 16.87 5.61 1.50
C LEU A 43 17.81 4.94 2.50
N ASP A 44 17.86 5.48 3.71
CA ASP A 44 18.70 4.94 4.78
C ASP A 44 18.16 3.57 5.22
N ASN A 45 19.07 2.65 5.52
CA ASN A 45 18.75 1.28 5.96
C ASN A 45 17.89 0.47 4.99
N LEU A 46 17.77 0.86 3.71
CA LEU A 46 17.13 0.05 2.70
C LEU A 46 17.96 -1.22 2.45
N MET A 47 17.34 -2.39 2.60
CA MET A 47 17.98 -3.68 2.37
C MET A 47 17.77 -4.15 0.93
N TYR A 48 16.52 -4.19 0.49
CA TYR A 48 16.16 -4.54 -0.88
C TYR A 48 14.82 -3.94 -1.28
N MET A 49 14.62 -3.83 -2.59
CA MET A 49 13.38 -3.40 -3.21
C MET A 49 12.91 -4.49 -4.16
N SER A 50 11.61 -4.77 -4.13
CA SER A 50 10.95 -5.66 -5.09
C SER A 50 9.72 -4.97 -5.66
N SER A 51 9.32 -5.35 -6.86
CA SER A 51 8.18 -4.76 -7.53
C SER A 51 7.39 -5.78 -8.32
N GLN A 52 6.13 -5.45 -8.58
CA GLN A 52 5.25 -6.25 -9.39
C GLN A 52 4.28 -5.36 -10.17
N SER A 53 4.16 -5.62 -11.46
CA SER A 53 3.21 -5.00 -12.38
C SER A 53 2.18 -6.04 -12.82
N SER A 54 0.92 -5.85 -12.42
CA SER A 54 -0.16 -6.77 -12.78
C SER A 54 -0.85 -6.36 -14.09
N GLY A 55 -1.31 -7.34 -14.87
CA GLY A 55 -2.18 -7.13 -16.03
C GLY A 55 -3.56 -6.52 -15.70
N THR A 56 -3.91 -6.43 -14.40
CA THR A 56 -5.08 -5.68 -13.92
C THR A 56 -4.84 -4.17 -13.81
N GLY A 57 -3.66 -3.67 -14.19
CA GLY A 57 -3.30 -2.25 -14.12
C GLY A 57 -2.83 -1.78 -12.74
N GLN A 58 -2.44 -2.69 -11.84
CA GLN A 58 -1.92 -2.35 -10.51
C GLN A 58 -0.41 -2.59 -10.42
N ALA A 59 0.32 -1.56 -10.00
CA ALA A 59 1.75 -1.61 -9.71
C ALA A 59 1.97 -1.60 -8.20
N THR A 60 2.84 -2.48 -7.73
CA THR A 60 3.24 -2.55 -6.32
C THR A 60 4.76 -2.51 -6.24
N VAL A 61 5.30 -1.64 -5.39
CA VAL A 61 6.73 -1.59 -5.05
C VAL A 61 6.85 -1.79 -3.54
N THR A 62 7.62 -2.80 -3.12
CA THR A 62 7.85 -3.12 -1.71
C THR A 62 9.32 -2.86 -1.38
N LEU A 63 9.55 -2.00 -0.40
CA LEU A 63 10.85 -1.65 0.12
C LEU A 63 11.02 -2.30 1.49
N SER A 64 12.05 -3.13 1.62
CA SER A 64 12.36 -3.86 2.85
C SER A 64 13.58 -3.21 3.49
N PHE A 65 13.45 -2.81 4.76
CA PHE A 65 14.49 -2.12 5.51
C PHE A 65 15.19 -3.06 6.49
N VAL A 66 16.35 -2.68 6.99
CA VAL A 66 17.08 -3.45 8.02
C VAL A 66 16.23 -3.55 9.30
N ALA A 67 16.26 -4.71 9.95
CA ALA A 67 15.57 -4.90 11.23
C ALA A 67 16.06 -3.90 12.29
N GLY A 68 15.11 -3.30 13.03
CA GLY A 68 15.40 -2.21 13.97
C GLY A 68 15.33 -0.79 13.38
N THR A 69 15.11 -0.66 12.07
CA THR A 69 14.78 0.65 11.46
C THR A 69 13.41 1.12 11.96
N ASP A 70 13.27 2.42 12.26
CA ASP A 70 11.98 2.99 12.64
C ASP A 70 11.00 2.94 11.44
N PRO A 71 9.83 2.28 11.57
CA PRO A 71 8.89 2.15 10.47
C PRO A 71 8.27 3.49 10.00
N ASP A 72 8.11 4.46 10.89
CA ASP A 72 7.59 5.79 10.54
C ASP A 72 8.64 6.60 9.78
N GLU A 73 9.91 6.51 10.20
CA GLU A 73 11.02 7.12 9.47
C GLU A 73 11.13 6.52 8.05
N ALA A 74 11.09 5.19 7.93
CA ALA A 74 11.13 4.51 6.63
C ALA A 74 9.98 4.97 5.71
N VAL A 75 8.76 5.10 6.25
CA VAL A 75 7.62 5.64 5.49
C VAL A 75 7.87 7.08 5.07
N GLN A 76 8.38 7.93 5.95
CA GLN A 76 8.64 9.34 5.66
C GLN A 76 9.67 9.49 4.52
N GLN A 77 10.76 8.71 4.57
CA GLN A 77 11.78 8.71 3.52
C GLN A 77 11.19 8.27 2.17
N VAL A 78 10.41 7.17 2.15
CA VAL A 78 9.74 6.70 0.93
C VAL A 78 8.75 7.72 0.39
N GLN A 79 7.96 8.36 1.26
CA GLN A 79 7.02 9.40 0.84
C GLN A 79 7.75 10.62 0.25
N ASN A 80 8.86 11.05 0.84
CA ASN A 80 9.67 12.16 0.33
C ASN A 80 10.20 11.86 -1.07
N GLN A 81 10.71 10.65 -1.29
CA GLN A 81 11.18 10.24 -2.61
C GLN A 81 10.01 10.10 -3.61
N LEU A 82 8.87 9.57 -3.16
CA LEU A 82 7.69 9.40 -4.01
C LEU A 82 7.18 10.75 -4.54
N GLN A 83 7.21 11.81 -3.73
CA GLN A 83 6.80 13.16 -4.18
C GLN A 83 7.58 13.63 -5.41
N SER A 84 8.87 13.28 -5.51
CA SER A 84 9.68 13.59 -6.69
C SER A 84 9.32 12.73 -7.91
N ALA A 85 8.91 11.47 -7.67
CA ALA A 85 8.45 10.56 -8.71
C ALA A 85 7.05 10.94 -9.24
N MET A 86 6.15 11.44 -8.39
CA MET A 86 4.77 11.77 -8.74
C MET A 86 4.66 12.65 -9.99
N ARG A 87 5.56 13.63 -10.13
CA ARG A 87 5.60 14.55 -11.29
C ARG A 87 5.97 13.89 -12.62
N LYS A 88 6.57 12.70 -12.56
CA LYS A 88 7.00 11.91 -13.72
C LYS A 88 6.00 10.83 -14.09
N LEU A 89 5.00 10.57 -13.24
CA LEU A 89 3.97 9.58 -13.49
C LEU A 89 2.92 10.08 -14.49
N PRO A 90 2.26 9.19 -15.24
CA PRO A 90 1.13 9.56 -16.08
C PRO A 90 0.01 10.25 -15.28
N GLN A 91 -0.65 11.25 -15.89
CA GLN A 91 -1.70 12.02 -15.22
C GLN A 91 -2.84 11.16 -14.69
N ALA A 92 -3.21 10.09 -15.40
CA ALA A 92 -4.24 9.14 -14.97
C ALA A 92 -3.90 8.46 -13.62
N VAL A 93 -2.61 8.13 -13.42
CA VAL A 93 -2.12 7.53 -12.17
C VAL A 93 -2.10 8.57 -11.06
N GLN A 94 -1.64 9.78 -11.36
CA GLN A 94 -1.66 10.89 -10.40
C GLN A 94 -3.08 11.19 -9.91
N ASN A 95 -4.05 11.23 -10.82
CA ASN A 95 -5.46 11.48 -10.49
C ASN A 95 -6.07 10.36 -9.63
N GLN A 96 -5.66 9.11 -9.85
CA GLN A 96 -6.10 7.96 -9.05
C GLN A 96 -5.46 7.94 -7.66
N GLY A 97 -4.34 8.65 -7.50
CA GLY A 97 -3.52 8.67 -6.29
C GLY A 97 -2.56 7.49 -6.22
N VAL A 98 -1.45 7.71 -5.51
CA VAL A 98 -0.47 6.67 -5.17
C VAL A 98 -0.41 6.58 -3.65
N THR A 99 -0.53 5.36 -3.11
CA THR A 99 -0.57 5.15 -1.66
C THR A 99 0.74 4.56 -1.16
N VAL A 100 1.21 5.04 -0.01
CA VAL A 100 2.35 4.48 0.73
C VAL A 100 1.87 3.98 2.08
N ARG A 101 2.16 2.72 2.41
CA ARG A 101 1.76 2.09 3.68
C ARG A 101 2.85 1.19 4.24
N LYS A 102 2.89 1.05 5.57
CA LYS A 102 3.66 -0.01 6.23
C LYS A 102 3.08 -1.38 5.83
N THR A 103 3.94 -2.36 5.61
CA THR A 103 3.55 -3.75 5.36
C THR A 103 3.89 -4.54 6.62
N GLY A 104 2.86 -5.08 7.26
CA GLY A 104 2.91 -5.50 8.67
C GLY A 104 1.58 -5.21 9.36
N ASP A 105 0.83 -4.22 8.86
CA ASP A 105 -0.64 -4.15 8.96
C ASP A 105 -1.23 -5.32 8.18
N THR A 106 -1.03 -6.54 8.69
CA THR A 106 -2.02 -7.57 8.46
C THR A 106 -3.32 -6.97 8.98
N ASN A 107 -4.35 -6.90 8.13
CA ASN A 107 -5.70 -6.63 8.62
C ASN A 107 -6.04 -7.77 9.60
N ILE A 108 -5.71 -7.61 10.89
CA ILE A 108 -5.99 -8.59 11.95
C ILE A 108 -7.51 -8.75 12.15
N LEU A 109 -8.34 -7.94 11.48
CA LEU A 109 -9.78 -8.03 11.54
C LEU A 109 -10.45 -7.80 10.17
N THR A 110 -10.83 -8.89 9.49
CA THR A 110 -11.82 -8.84 8.41
C THR A 110 -13.21 -8.95 9.03
N ILE A 111 -13.97 -7.85 9.03
CA ILE A 111 -15.37 -7.85 9.48
C ILE A 111 -16.25 -8.12 8.26
N ALA A 112 -17.00 -9.23 8.29
CA ALA A 112 -18.01 -9.54 7.29
C ALA A 112 -19.40 -9.09 7.77
N PHE A 113 -20.14 -8.40 6.91
CA PHE A 113 -21.52 -7.99 7.17
C PHE A 113 -22.48 -8.85 6.35
N VAL A 114 -23.55 -9.32 6.97
CA VAL A 114 -24.60 -10.15 6.36
C VAL A 114 -25.96 -9.68 6.87
N SER A 115 -26.96 -9.66 5.99
CA SER A 115 -28.36 -9.49 6.40
C SER A 115 -28.93 -10.85 6.80
N THR A 116 -29.48 -10.94 8.01
CA THR A 116 -30.03 -12.17 8.59
C THR A 116 -31.45 -12.48 8.13
N ASP A 117 -32.16 -11.46 7.66
CA ASP A 117 -33.54 -11.50 7.17
C ASP A 117 -33.63 -11.43 5.63
N GLY A 118 -32.49 -11.29 4.94
CA GLY A 118 -32.40 -11.19 3.49
C GLY A 118 -32.93 -9.87 2.92
N SER A 119 -33.18 -8.87 3.76
CA SER A 119 -33.74 -7.58 3.34
C SER A 119 -32.74 -6.68 2.62
N MET A 120 -31.44 -7.01 2.71
CA MET A 120 -30.36 -6.23 2.11
C MET A 120 -29.53 -7.11 1.19
N ASP A 121 -29.34 -6.66 -0.05
CA ASP A 121 -28.42 -7.29 -0.97
C ASP A 121 -26.97 -6.80 -0.75
N LYS A 122 -26.04 -7.28 -1.59
CA LYS A 122 -24.62 -6.93 -1.46
C LYS A 122 -24.37 -5.41 -1.61
N GLN A 123 -25.11 -4.73 -2.47
CA GLN A 123 -24.97 -3.29 -2.68
C GLN A 123 -25.55 -2.52 -1.50
N ASP A 124 -26.73 -2.92 -1.02
CA ASP A 124 -27.34 -2.32 0.18
C ASP A 124 -26.42 -2.43 1.40
N ILE A 125 -25.79 -3.61 1.60
CA ILE A 125 -24.84 -3.84 2.69
C ILE A 125 -23.59 -2.96 2.51
N ALA A 126 -23.06 -2.85 1.29
CA ALA A 126 -21.86 -2.04 1.02
C ALA A 126 -22.11 -0.55 1.30
N ASP A 127 -23.26 -0.03 0.87
CA ASP A 127 -23.66 1.37 1.08
C ASP A 127 -23.95 1.64 2.56
N TYR A 128 -24.60 0.71 3.25
CA TYR A 128 -24.85 0.83 4.69
C TYR A 128 -23.54 0.86 5.51
N VAL A 129 -22.59 -0.02 5.19
CA VAL A 129 -21.27 -0.05 5.85
C VAL A 129 -20.50 1.25 5.56
N ALA A 130 -20.48 1.70 4.31
CA ALA A 130 -19.78 2.93 3.92
C ALA A 130 -20.36 4.20 4.57
N SER A 131 -21.67 4.25 4.79
CA SER A 131 -22.36 5.42 5.35
C SER A 131 -22.43 5.43 6.87
N ASN A 132 -22.56 4.27 7.52
CA ASN A 132 -22.83 4.18 8.96
C ASN A 132 -21.64 3.67 9.78
N ILE A 133 -20.70 2.95 9.18
CA ILE A 133 -19.54 2.38 9.89
C ILE A 133 -18.30 3.17 9.53
N ARG A 134 -17.88 4.05 10.43
CA ARG A 134 -16.58 4.71 10.34
C ARG A 134 -15.49 3.70 10.72
N THR A 135 -14.84 3.11 9.74
CA THR A 135 -13.59 2.38 9.98
C THR A 135 -12.54 3.36 10.46
N ARG A 136 -12.33 3.43 11.78
CA ARG A 136 -11.12 4.01 12.36
C ARG A 136 -10.02 2.99 12.12
N SER A 137 -9.09 3.28 11.21
CA SER A 137 -7.82 2.54 11.17
C SER A 137 -7.17 2.69 12.54
N ALA A 138 -6.79 1.55 13.14
CA ALA A 138 -6.14 1.52 14.43
C ALA A 138 -4.94 2.49 14.42
N ALA A 139 -4.85 3.30 15.47
CA ALA A 139 -3.77 4.21 15.74
C ALA A 139 -2.53 3.45 16.22
#